data_AF-A0A5J6PU16-F1
#
_entry.id   AF-A0A5J6PU16-F1
#
_cell.length_a   1.000
_cell.length_b   1.000
_cell.length_c   1.000
_cell.angle_alpha   90.00
_cell.angle_beta   90.00
_cell.angle_gamma   90.00
#
_symmetry.space_group_name_H-M   'P 1'
#
loop_
_entity.id
_entity.type
_entity.pdbx_description
1 polymer ?
#
loop_
_entity_poly.entity_id
_entity_poly.type
_entity_poly.pdbx_seq_one_letter_code
_entity_poly.pdbx_strand_id
1 'polypeptide(L)'
;MKDKIILIKPKAWPKKFLNIEKDYIAITRPEDLDGFEYATSLRPNQSIDFNRLDLACTDITWEAWNYLLPLMERRYFENLPNEMEDFLISFFYYLSVSNNLQNLLDFLDTEDLKNFKDWILFILFSGDDPNSFVVEDELLSILEKL
;
A
#
# COMPACT_ATOMS: atom_id res chain seq x y z
N MET A 1 23.07 -2.49 -16.43
CA MET A 1 22.40 -3.76 -16.12
C MET A 1 21.03 -3.39 -15.63
N LYS A 2 19.94 -3.92 -16.19
CA LYS A 2 18.64 -3.81 -15.56
C LYS A 2 18.68 -4.79 -14.40
N ASP A 3 18.99 -4.31 -13.21
CA ASP A 3 18.95 -5.15 -12.02
C ASP A 3 17.56 -5.79 -11.96
N LYS A 4 17.54 -7.11 -11.81
CA LYS A 4 16.30 -7.86 -11.79
C LYS A 4 15.58 -7.46 -10.52
N ILE A 5 14.57 -6.60 -10.63
CA ILE A 5 13.73 -6.21 -9.51
C ILE A 5 13.07 -7.47 -8.97
N ILE A 6 13.34 -7.78 -7.71
CA ILE A 6 12.77 -8.93 -7.01
C ILE A 6 11.54 -8.40 -6.26
N LEU A 7 10.39 -8.97 -6.57
CA LEU A 7 9.09 -8.52 -6.06
C LEU A 7 8.72 -9.25 -4.76
N ILE A 8 7.96 -8.58 -3.93
CA ILE A 8 7.27 -9.12 -2.75
C ILE A 8 6.36 -10.28 -3.17
N LYS A 9 6.36 -11.34 -2.37
CA LYS A 9 5.61 -12.56 -2.65
C LYS A 9 4.10 -12.31 -2.57
N PRO A 10 3.28 -12.94 -3.44
CA PRO A 10 1.82 -12.89 -3.28
C PRO A 10 1.39 -13.45 -1.93
N LYS A 11 0.38 -12.84 -1.30
CA LYS A 11 -0.17 -13.31 -0.02
C LYS A 11 -1.54 -13.95 -0.17
N ALA A 12 -1.95 -14.63 0.89
CA ALA A 12 -3.29 -15.18 1.02
C ALA A 12 -4.33 -14.06 1.17
N TRP A 13 -5.53 -14.34 0.67
CA TRP A 13 -6.67 -13.45 0.86
C TRP A 13 -6.96 -13.24 2.37
N PRO A 14 -7.13 -11.99 2.84
CA PRO A 14 -7.39 -11.74 4.24
C PRO A 14 -8.79 -12.21 4.65
N LYS A 15 -8.95 -12.62 5.92
CA LYS A 15 -10.27 -13.02 6.45
C LYS A 15 -11.26 -11.86 6.48
N LYS A 16 -10.77 -10.64 6.70
CA LYS A 16 -11.52 -9.40 6.72
C LYS A 16 -10.69 -8.34 6.00
N PHE A 17 -11.32 -7.52 5.15
CA PHE A 17 -10.60 -6.42 4.49
C PHE A 17 -10.48 -5.19 5.39
N LEU A 18 -11.54 -4.89 6.15
CA LEU A 18 -11.69 -3.63 6.88
C LEU A 18 -11.77 -3.85 8.40
N ASN A 19 -11.20 -2.95 9.18
CA ASN A 19 -11.19 -3.03 10.64
C ASN A 19 -12.56 -2.71 11.24
N ILE A 20 -13.29 -1.81 10.62
CA ILE A 20 -14.57 -1.28 11.10
C ILE A 20 -15.77 -1.90 10.37
N GLU A 21 -16.95 -1.83 10.99
CA GLU A 21 -18.22 -2.17 10.35
C GLU A 21 -18.86 -0.91 9.75
N LYS A 22 -19.75 -1.10 8.77
CA LYS A 22 -20.41 -0.01 8.03
C LYS A 22 -21.10 1.00 8.94
N ASP A 23 -21.72 0.52 10.01
CA ASP A 23 -22.50 1.34 10.94
C ASP A 23 -21.64 2.34 11.75
N TYR A 24 -20.32 2.15 11.78
CA TYR A 24 -19.37 3.01 12.48
C TYR A 24 -18.67 4.01 11.56
N ILE A 25 -19.02 4.04 10.27
CA ILE A 25 -18.45 4.97 9.30
C ILE A 25 -19.21 6.28 9.37
N ALA A 26 -18.50 7.33 9.76
CA ALA A 26 -18.97 8.68 9.55
C ALA A 26 -18.93 8.99 8.06
N ILE A 27 -20.08 8.88 7.38
CA ILE A 27 -20.21 9.28 5.99
C ILE A 27 -20.21 10.81 5.95
N THR A 28 -19.05 11.40 5.69
CA THR A 28 -18.91 12.85 5.57
C THR A 28 -19.09 13.30 4.13
N ARG A 29 -18.82 12.40 3.16
CA ARG A 29 -19.00 12.60 1.72
C ARG A 29 -19.46 11.30 1.04
N PRO A 30 -20.11 11.37 -0.13
CA PRO A 30 -20.54 10.17 -0.86
C PRO A 30 -19.39 9.21 -1.21
N GLU A 31 -18.21 9.74 -1.54
CA GLU A 31 -17.01 8.96 -1.87
C GLU A 31 -16.55 8.04 -0.73
N ASP A 32 -16.73 8.46 0.54
CA ASP A 32 -16.40 7.64 1.72
C ASP A 32 -17.17 6.31 1.73
N LEU A 33 -18.41 6.33 1.22
CA LEU A 33 -19.27 5.16 1.13
C LEU A 33 -18.87 4.26 -0.05
N ASP A 34 -18.56 4.86 -1.21
CA ASP A 34 -18.18 4.12 -2.41
C ASP A 34 -16.87 3.33 -2.21
N GLY A 35 -15.87 3.95 -1.58
CA GLY A 35 -14.60 3.29 -1.26
C GLY A 35 -14.78 2.13 -0.27
N PHE A 36 -15.59 2.34 0.76
CA PHE A 36 -15.95 1.29 1.71
C PHE A 36 -16.71 0.13 1.07
N GLU A 37 -17.74 0.43 0.28
CA GLU A 37 -18.52 -0.58 -0.43
C GLU A 37 -17.66 -1.36 -1.43
N TYR A 38 -16.72 -0.69 -2.09
CA TYR A 38 -15.74 -1.35 -2.94
C TYR A 38 -14.87 -2.32 -2.13
N ALA A 39 -14.21 -1.85 -1.07
CA ALA A 39 -13.32 -2.68 -0.25
C ALA A 39 -14.04 -3.88 0.41
N THR A 40 -15.30 -3.73 0.82
CA THR A 40 -16.12 -4.85 1.36
C THR A 40 -16.58 -5.83 0.29
N SER A 41 -16.71 -5.38 -0.96
CA SER A 41 -17.12 -6.22 -2.09
C SER A 41 -16.00 -7.12 -2.62
N LEU A 42 -14.75 -6.80 -2.32
CA LEU A 42 -13.56 -7.50 -2.81
C LEU A 42 -13.64 -9.02 -2.57
N ARG A 43 -13.18 -9.82 -3.55
CA ARG A 43 -13.13 -11.30 -3.51
C ARG A 43 -11.78 -11.86 -3.96
N PRO A 44 -11.40 -13.09 -3.52
CA PRO A 44 -10.15 -13.72 -3.94
C PRO A 44 -9.94 -13.71 -5.46
N ASN A 45 -8.73 -13.39 -5.89
CA ASN A 45 -8.30 -13.33 -7.31
C ASN A 45 -9.01 -12.25 -8.15
N GLN A 46 -9.75 -11.33 -7.53
CA GLN A 46 -10.30 -10.18 -8.23
C GLN A 46 -9.19 -9.17 -8.57
N SER A 47 -9.28 -8.54 -9.74
CA SER A 47 -8.45 -7.37 -10.05
C SER A 47 -8.81 -6.20 -9.13
N ILE A 48 -7.79 -5.59 -8.53
CA ILE A 48 -7.97 -4.46 -7.62
C ILE A 48 -7.77 -3.17 -8.39
N ASP A 49 -8.73 -2.28 -8.22
CA ASP A 49 -8.69 -0.89 -8.67
C ASP A 49 -8.36 -0.04 -7.45
N PHE A 50 -7.09 0.37 -7.35
CA PHE A 50 -6.59 1.12 -6.21
C PHE A 50 -7.19 2.53 -6.13
N ASN A 51 -7.69 3.10 -7.24
CA ASN A 51 -8.38 4.40 -7.23
C ASN A 51 -9.75 4.32 -6.54
N ARG A 52 -10.33 3.11 -6.49
CA ARG A 52 -11.59 2.87 -5.78
C ARG A 52 -11.38 2.51 -4.31
N LEU A 53 -10.13 2.37 -3.86
CA LEU A 53 -9.79 2.29 -2.44
C LEU A 53 -9.60 3.70 -1.86
N ASP A 54 -10.54 4.60 -2.16
CA ASP A 54 -10.60 5.95 -1.59
C ASP A 54 -11.24 5.89 -0.19
N LEU A 55 -10.51 5.30 0.76
CA LEU A 55 -10.87 5.23 2.17
C LEU A 55 -9.62 5.44 3.03
N ALA A 56 -9.81 5.78 4.31
CA ALA A 56 -8.68 5.98 5.20
C ALA A 56 -7.86 4.69 5.34
N CYS A 57 -6.53 4.79 5.23
CA CYS A 57 -5.63 3.65 5.36
C CYS A 57 -5.77 2.93 6.72
N THR A 58 -6.22 3.64 7.76
CA THR A 58 -6.55 3.12 9.10
C THR A 58 -7.70 2.11 9.10
N ASP A 59 -8.59 2.20 8.12
CA ASP A 59 -9.78 1.36 8.03
C ASP A 59 -9.45 0.01 7.40
N ILE A 60 -8.28 -0.13 6.75
CA ILE A 60 -7.81 -1.37 6.13
C ILE A 60 -7.08 -2.23 7.18
N THR A 61 -7.40 -3.52 7.25
CA THR A 61 -6.74 -4.48 8.16
C THR A 61 -5.28 -4.71 7.78
N TRP A 62 -4.44 -5.12 8.73
CA TRP A 62 -3.05 -5.47 8.42
C TRP A 62 -2.93 -6.72 7.55
N GLU A 63 -3.83 -7.70 7.69
CA GLU A 63 -3.91 -8.83 6.78
C GLU A 63 -4.22 -8.39 5.34
N ALA A 64 -5.11 -7.40 5.19
CA ALA A 64 -5.39 -6.81 3.88
C ALA A 64 -4.19 -6.01 3.35
N TRP A 65 -3.50 -5.25 4.18
CA TRP A 65 -2.26 -4.59 3.76
C TRP A 65 -1.19 -5.57 3.30
N ASN A 66 -0.97 -6.66 4.04
CA ASN A 66 -0.07 -7.73 3.64
C ASN A 66 -0.47 -8.29 2.25
N TYR A 67 -1.77 -8.44 1.98
CA TYR A 67 -2.29 -8.86 0.68
C TYR A 67 -2.14 -7.82 -0.44
N LEU A 68 -2.41 -6.55 -0.15
CA LEU A 68 -2.36 -5.45 -1.12
C LEU A 68 -0.93 -5.08 -1.50
N LEU A 69 0.02 -5.13 -0.57
CA LEU A 69 1.41 -4.72 -0.75
C LEU A 69 2.08 -5.31 -2.01
N PRO A 70 2.11 -6.64 -2.23
CA PRO A 70 2.71 -7.21 -3.44
C PRO A 70 1.94 -6.89 -4.74
N LEU A 71 0.65 -6.59 -4.65
CA LEU A 71 -0.16 -6.18 -5.81
C LEU A 71 0.14 -4.73 -6.19
N MET A 72 0.27 -3.87 -5.18
CA MET A 72 0.63 -2.47 -5.32
C MET A 72 2.04 -2.33 -5.91
N GLU A 73 3.02 -3.07 -5.40
CA GLU A 73 4.39 -3.06 -5.95
C GLU A 73 4.41 -3.48 -7.43
N ARG A 74 3.68 -4.55 -7.81
CA ARG A 74 3.58 -4.97 -9.22
C ARG A 74 2.94 -3.91 -10.09
N ARG A 75 1.81 -3.37 -9.64
CA ARG A 75 1.06 -2.36 -10.39
C ARG A 75 1.90 -1.10 -10.59
N TYR A 76 2.71 -0.73 -9.58
CA TYR A 76 3.68 0.36 -9.65
C TYR A 76 4.70 0.12 -10.79
N PHE A 77 5.34 -1.04 -10.84
CA PHE A 77 6.30 -1.35 -11.91
C PHE A 77 5.67 -1.52 -13.30
N GLU A 78 4.39 -1.85 -13.37
CA GLU A 78 3.68 -2.03 -14.63
C GLU A 78 3.12 -0.72 -15.22
N ASN A 79 2.77 0.29 -14.40
CA ASN A 79 1.88 1.40 -14.84
C ASN A 79 2.18 2.80 -14.28
N LEU A 80 3.35 3.05 -13.68
CA LEU A 80 3.67 4.42 -13.26
C LEU A 80 3.56 5.43 -14.44
N PRO A 81 2.97 6.63 -14.24
CA PRO A 81 2.60 7.23 -12.94
C PRO A 81 1.11 7.49 -12.62
N ASN A 82 0.13 7.33 -13.51
CA ASN A 82 -1.15 8.05 -13.29
C ASN A 82 -2.22 7.35 -12.41
N GLU A 83 -2.15 6.03 -12.19
CA GLU A 83 -3.32 5.30 -11.66
C GLU A 83 -3.25 4.90 -10.17
N MET A 84 -2.18 5.26 -9.45
CA MET A 84 -2.05 4.92 -8.02
C MET A 84 -1.39 6.00 -7.18
N GLU A 85 -1.18 7.20 -7.72
CA GLU A 85 -0.42 8.26 -7.07
C GLU A 85 -0.98 8.61 -5.69
N ASP A 86 -2.25 9.01 -5.63
CA ASP A 86 -2.90 9.43 -4.37
C ASP A 86 -2.93 8.31 -3.32
N PHE A 87 -3.14 7.07 -3.77
CA PHE A 87 -3.18 5.91 -2.87
C PHE A 87 -1.79 5.55 -2.33
N LEU A 88 -0.75 5.56 -3.17
CA LEU A 88 0.63 5.31 -2.75
C LEU A 88 1.15 6.39 -1.80
N ILE A 89 0.87 7.66 -2.10
CA ILE A 89 1.22 8.79 -1.22
C ILE A 89 0.56 8.60 0.14
N SER A 90 -0.75 8.34 0.15
CA SER A 90 -1.51 8.11 1.39
C SER A 90 -0.97 6.93 2.19
N PHE A 91 -0.58 5.85 1.50
CA PHE A 91 0.00 4.66 2.13
C PHE A 91 1.35 4.95 2.78
N PHE A 92 2.29 5.59 2.08
CA PHE A 92 3.61 5.89 2.65
C PHE A 92 3.54 6.91 3.78
N TYR A 93 2.66 7.92 3.66
CA TYR A 93 2.34 8.81 4.77
C TYR A 93 1.78 8.06 5.97
N TYR A 94 0.86 7.12 5.74
CA TYR A 94 0.30 6.30 6.80
C TYR A 94 1.36 5.45 7.51
N LEU A 95 2.33 4.89 6.77
CA LEU A 95 3.43 4.11 7.34
C LEU A 95 4.45 4.97 8.10
N SER A 96 4.73 6.19 7.63
CA SER A 96 5.73 7.08 8.25
C SER A 96 5.28 7.56 9.64
N VAL A 97 3.97 7.64 9.85
CA VAL A 97 3.35 8.08 11.11
C VAL A 97 3.13 6.89 12.06
N SER A 98 3.41 7.11 13.36
CA SER A 98 3.10 6.18 14.46
C SER A 98 3.79 4.80 14.40
N ASN A 99 3.20 3.76 15.01
CA ASN A 99 3.70 2.38 15.02
C ASN A 99 3.20 1.55 13.80
N ASN A 100 2.63 2.20 12.78
CA ASN A 100 2.06 1.54 11.60
C ASN A 100 3.09 0.75 10.81
N LEU A 101 4.30 1.31 10.66
CA LEU A 101 5.40 0.59 10.04
C LEU A 101 5.65 -0.74 10.75
N GLN A 102 5.83 -0.74 12.07
CA GLN A 102 6.11 -1.98 12.82
C GLN A 102 5.00 -3.02 12.63
N ASN A 103 3.72 -2.59 12.67
CA ASN A 103 2.61 -3.50 12.42
C ASN A 103 2.68 -4.16 11.04
N LEU A 104 3.10 -3.42 10.00
CA LEU A 104 3.31 -4.01 8.68
C LEU A 104 4.51 -4.97 8.67
N LEU A 105 5.62 -4.59 9.29
CA LEU A 105 6.85 -5.41 9.34
C LEU A 105 6.62 -6.75 10.00
N ASP A 106 5.74 -6.83 11.00
CA ASP A 106 5.38 -8.07 11.68
C ASP A 106 4.73 -9.12 10.72
N PHE A 107 4.26 -8.71 9.54
CA PHE A 107 3.71 -9.59 8.50
C PHE A 107 4.71 -9.97 7.39
N LEU A 108 5.90 -9.36 7.37
CA LEU A 108 6.90 -9.60 6.33
C LEU A 108 7.92 -10.65 6.77
N ASP A 109 8.21 -11.61 5.89
CA ASP A 109 9.36 -12.48 6.07
C ASP A 109 10.67 -11.74 5.70
N THR A 110 11.83 -12.33 5.99
CA THR A 110 13.14 -11.70 5.71
C THR A 110 13.34 -11.33 4.24
N GLU A 111 12.79 -12.12 3.31
CA GLU A 111 12.90 -11.85 1.88
C GLU A 111 11.97 -10.73 1.45
N ASP A 112 10.73 -10.72 1.94
CA ASP A 112 9.77 -9.64 1.67
C ASP A 112 10.21 -8.32 2.29
N LEU A 113 10.83 -8.34 3.47
CA LEU A 113 11.44 -7.16 4.09
C LEU A 113 12.53 -6.57 3.19
N LYS A 114 13.42 -7.43 2.67
CA LYS A 114 14.45 -7.00 1.72
C LYS A 114 13.82 -6.41 0.47
N ASN A 115 12.81 -7.06 -0.11
CA ASN A 115 12.17 -6.58 -1.35
C ASN A 115 11.41 -5.27 -1.12
N PHE A 116 10.74 -5.12 0.02
CA PHE A 116 10.09 -3.86 0.41
C PHE A 116 11.10 -2.71 0.54
N LYS A 117 12.25 -2.98 1.18
CA LYS A 117 13.36 -2.02 1.25
C LYS A 117 13.92 -1.67 -0.14
N ASP A 118 14.15 -2.67 -0.98
CA ASP A 118 14.63 -2.47 -2.35
C ASP A 118 13.63 -1.65 -3.19
N TRP A 119 12.32 -1.85 -3.00
CA TRP A 119 11.28 -1.05 -3.65
C TRP A 119 11.31 0.41 -3.21
N ILE A 120 11.43 0.69 -1.90
CA ILE A 120 11.57 2.08 -1.41
C ILE A 120 12.83 2.76 -1.96
N LEU A 121 13.96 2.05 -1.95
CA LEU A 121 15.21 2.55 -2.53
C LEU A 121 15.07 2.82 -4.03
N PHE A 122 14.33 1.98 -4.75
CA PHE A 122 14.02 2.20 -6.15
C PHE A 122 13.21 3.49 -6.36
N ILE A 123 12.15 3.70 -5.58
CA ILE A 123 11.32 4.92 -5.67
C ILE A 123 12.22 6.16 -5.46
N LEU A 124 13.03 6.17 -4.41
CA LEU A 124 13.87 7.32 -4.05
C LEU A 124 15.02 7.58 -5.02
N PHE A 125 15.69 6.53 -5.51
CA PHE A 125 17.03 6.68 -6.10
C PHE A 125 17.15 6.19 -7.55
N SER A 126 16.11 5.59 -8.14
CA SER A 126 16.18 5.18 -9.55
C SER A 126 16.20 6.35 -10.53
N GLY A 127 15.70 7.52 -10.11
CA GLY A 127 15.57 8.71 -10.95
C GLY A 127 14.46 8.64 -12.01
N ASP A 128 13.74 7.51 -12.05
CA ASP A 128 12.66 7.24 -13.01
C ASP A 128 11.25 7.54 -12.43
N ASP A 129 11.14 7.78 -11.12
CA ASP A 129 9.87 8.14 -10.47
C ASP A 129 9.76 9.67 -10.29
N PRO A 130 8.87 10.36 -11.03
CA PRO A 130 8.65 11.80 -10.89
C PRO A 130 8.00 12.20 -9.57
N ASN A 131 7.37 11.25 -8.87
CA ASN A 131 6.65 11.47 -7.62
C ASN A 131 7.51 11.14 -6.39
N SER A 132 8.75 10.68 -6.59
CA SER A 132 9.72 10.40 -5.52
C SER A 132 9.90 11.58 -4.55
N PHE A 133 9.90 12.82 -5.06
CA PHE A 133 10.00 14.04 -4.26
C PHE A 133 8.77 14.32 -3.37
N VAL A 134 7.58 13.82 -3.75
CA VAL A 134 6.33 14.09 -3.01
C VAL A 134 6.30 13.32 -1.70
N VAL A 135 6.94 12.16 -1.65
CA VAL A 135 6.98 11.25 -0.49
C VAL A 135 8.39 11.03 0.03
N GLU A 136 9.35 11.88 -0.35
CA GLU A 136 10.76 11.69 -0.06
C GLU A 136 11.02 11.57 1.45
N ASP A 137 10.46 12.50 2.23
CA ASP A 137 10.61 12.53 3.69
C ASP A 137 10.00 11.28 4.36
N GLU A 138 8.82 10.86 3.91
CA GLU A 138 8.15 9.66 4.40
C GLU A 138 8.98 8.40 4.12
N LEU A 139 9.47 8.26 2.89
CA LEU A 139 10.25 7.10 2.45
C LEU A 139 11.61 7.05 3.16
N LEU A 140 12.29 8.18 3.34
CA LEU A 140 13.52 8.27 4.12
C LEU A 140 13.27 7.88 5.59
N SER A 141 12.20 8.38 6.20
CA SER A 141 11.83 8.03 7.58
C SER A 141 11.53 6.54 7.76
N ILE A 142 10.91 5.92 6.75
CA ILE A 142 10.69 4.47 6.75
C ILE A 142 12.02 3.74 6.65
N LEU A 143 12.90 4.11 5.71
CA LEU A 143 14.21 3.46 5.53
C LEU A 143 15.09 3.51 6.77
N GLU A 144 15.07 4.60 7.54
CA GLU A 144 15.83 4.71 8.80
C GLU A 144 15.41 3.66 9.84
N LYS A 145 14.18 3.16 9.75
CA LYS A 145 13.59 2.17 10.66
C LYS A 145 13.63 0.74 10.13
N LEU A 146 14.05 0.52 8.86
CA LEU A 146 14.17 -0.77 8.18
C LEU A 146 15.60 -1.35 8.23
#